data_AF-A0AA88GSB6-F1
#
_entry.id   AF-A0AA88GSB6-F1
#
_cell.length_a   1.000
_cell.length_b   1.000
_cell.length_c   1.000
_cell.angle_alpha   90.00
_cell.angle_beta   90.00
_cell.angle_gamma   90.00
#
_symmetry.space_group_name_H-M   'P 1'
#
loop_
_entity.id
_entity.type
_entity.pdbx_description
1 polymer ?
#
loop_
_entity_poly.entity_id
_entity_poly.type
_entity_poly.pdbx_seq_one_letter_code
_entity_poly.pdbx_strand_id
1 'polypeptide(L)'
;MSSFSTPKKPGMPSSTASLYSSSSASSVTGASPSTQGVQPSSSPGSGNVNTLLTGIDFKAIEDMDPSLAEGHRVIFDKEIPIELRTQDQNESESDLGTLEAIRVKILILEGEVEDDASVKLELTSEADLFFHFTHSMGRRDFLALQQSQKLMVDFPNYPKMLSKMLNACIKEPESFLCILIMERDGKGHLNFVQNMEYKFVELLSLEIQESPEHIIRQHISFRYNSMRSRVAILNARLQEVSTIIKMKNPSLLLHLTRTVAGTTQPNTTSPSAGSQKKK
;
A
#
# COMPACT_ATOMS: atom_id res chain seq x y z
N MET A 1 2.36 44.00 47.54
CA MET A 1 3.57 44.08 48.40
C MET A 1 4.51 42.98 47.94
N SER A 2 5.38 43.29 46.98
CA SER A 2 6.85 43.44 47.17
C SER A 2 7.51 42.07 47.46
N SER A 3 8.40 41.53 46.64
CA SER A 3 9.60 42.18 46.10
C SER A 3 10.25 41.40 44.94
N PHE A 4 10.84 42.17 44.02
CA PHE A 4 11.82 41.83 42.98
C PHE A 4 13.10 41.16 43.51
N SER A 5 13.76 40.32 42.69
CA SER A 5 15.21 40.40 42.43
C SER A 5 15.67 39.43 41.31
N THR A 6 16.05 39.98 40.15
CA THR A 6 17.19 39.52 39.30
C THR A 6 18.38 40.46 39.64
N PRO A 7 19.66 40.29 39.19
CA PRO A 7 20.19 39.51 38.05
C PRO A 7 21.61 38.88 38.24
N LYS A 8 22.11 38.10 37.25
CA LYS A 8 23.49 38.22 36.69
C LYS A 8 23.84 37.15 35.63
N LYS A 9 24.22 37.61 34.43
CA LYS A 9 25.23 37.01 33.52
C LYS A 9 26.57 37.69 33.79
N PRO A 10 27.72 37.00 33.70
CA PRO A 10 28.60 37.06 32.49
C PRO A 10 29.35 35.72 32.25
N GLY A 11 30.04 35.40 31.16
CA GLY A 11 30.44 36.11 29.95
C GLY A 11 31.09 35.12 28.97
N MET A 12 31.22 35.54 27.70
CA MET A 12 32.03 34.88 26.68
C MET A 12 33.53 35.06 26.96
N PRO A 13 34.37 34.22 26.35
CA PRO A 13 35.43 34.80 25.52
C PRO A 13 35.52 34.18 24.12
N SER A 14 35.85 35.06 23.17
CA SER A 14 36.30 34.81 21.80
C SER A 14 37.81 34.54 21.74
N SER A 15 38.25 33.65 20.83
CA SER A 15 39.55 33.66 20.15
C SER A 15 39.41 32.78 18.89
N THR A 16 39.34 33.28 17.66
CA THR A 16 40.39 33.80 16.73
C THR A 16 41.57 32.87 16.40
N ALA A 17 41.53 32.40 15.14
CA ALA A 17 42.60 32.39 14.12
C ALA A 17 43.68 31.28 14.09
N SER A 18 43.79 30.62 12.93
CA SER A 18 44.95 30.54 11.99
C SER A 18 45.01 29.15 11.33
N LEU A 19 44.68 28.98 10.04
CA LEU A 19 45.60 29.02 8.88
C LEU A 19 46.91 28.26 9.10
N TYR A 20 47.12 27.14 8.40
CA TYR A 20 48.30 26.90 7.55
C TYR A 20 48.05 25.75 6.56
N SER A 21 48.50 26.02 5.35
CA SER A 21 48.61 25.22 4.13
C SER A 21 49.57 24.04 4.22
N SER A 22 49.38 23.01 3.38
CA SER A 22 50.41 22.60 2.42
C SER A 22 49.93 21.54 1.42
N SER A 23 50.11 21.90 0.16
CA SER A 23 50.17 21.11 -1.07
C SER A 23 51.16 19.94 -1.07
N SER A 24 50.87 18.90 -1.85
CA SER A 24 51.88 18.25 -2.70
C SER A 24 51.23 17.46 -3.84
N ALA A 25 51.61 17.86 -5.06
CA ALA A 25 51.36 17.21 -6.34
C ALA A 25 52.38 16.09 -6.59
N SER A 26 52.05 15.16 -7.52
CA SER A 26 52.93 14.46 -8.49
C SER A 26 52.03 13.46 -9.26
N SER A 27 51.50 13.75 -10.46
CA SER A 27 52.09 13.62 -11.81
C SER A 27 52.92 12.36 -12.08
N VAL A 28 52.58 11.60 -13.14
CA VAL A 28 53.46 11.28 -14.30
C VAL A 28 52.86 10.16 -15.20
N THR A 29 52.56 10.55 -16.45
CA THR A 29 52.68 9.85 -17.78
C THR A 29 52.03 8.47 -18.02
N GLY A 30 51.49 8.11 -19.19
CA GLY A 30 51.51 8.68 -20.55
C GLY A 30 51.20 7.57 -21.58
N ALA A 31 51.00 7.97 -22.84
CA ALA A 31 50.98 7.19 -24.10
C ALA A 31 49.65 6.56 -24.61
N SER A 32 49.09 7.20 -25.64
CA SER A 32 48.44 6.58 -26.83
C SER A 32 49.52 6.35 -27.93
N PRO A 33 49.30 5.76 -29.15
CA PRO A 33 48.03 5.52 -29.87
C PRO A 33 47.91 4.24 -30.76
N SER A 34 46.70 4.10 -31.36
CA SER A 34 46.34 3.45 -32.65
C SER A 34 46.38 1.93 -32.82
N THR A 35 45.26 1.33 -33.26
CA THR A 35 45.12 0.68 -34.59
C THR A 35 43.63 0.44 -34.91
N GLN A 36 43.25 0.75 -36.15
CA GLN A 36 41.93 0.53 -36.77
C GLN A 36 41.63 -0.97 -36.95
N GLY A 37 40.37 -1.34 -36.74
CA GLY A 37 39.78 -2.61 -37.17
C GLY A 37 38.33 -2.39 -37.56
N VAL A 38 38.02 -2.57 -38.84
CA VAL A 38 36.73 -2.33 -39.49
C VAL A 38 35.92 -3.64 -39.55
N GLN A 39 34.59 -3.51 -39.48
CA GLN A 39 33.49 -4.46 -39.81
C GLN A 39 32.78 -5.19 -38.64
N PRO A 40 31.48 -5.56 -38.78
CA PRO A 40 30.42 -5.00 -39.63
C PRO A 40 29.13 -4.64 -38.87
N SER A 41 28.31 -3.85 -39.56
CA SER A 41 26.93 -3.45 -39.29
C SER A 41 26.02 -4.57 -38.74
N SER A 42 25.43 -4.36 -37.57
CA SER A 42 24.25 -5.08 -37.10
C SER A 42 22.97 -4.33 -37.49
N SER A 43 22.12 -5.01 -38.24
CA SER A 43 20.84 -4.56 -38.75
C SER A 43 19.87 -4.11 -37.65
N PRO A 44 19.03 -3.08 -37.88
CA PRO A 44 17.97 -2.70 -36.96
C PRO A 44 16.77 -3.61 -37.19
N GLY A 45 16.63 -4.67 -36.40
CA GLY A 45 15.52 -5.59 -36.65
C GLY A 45 15.49 -6.81 -35.75
N SER A 46 15.31 -6.61 -34.45
CA SER A 46 14.53 -7.54 -33.59
C SER A 46 14.46 -6.93 -32.20
N GLY A 47 13.55 -5.97 -32.00
CA GLY A 47 13.14 -5.62 -30.65
C GLY A 47 12.50 -6.87 -30.04
N ASN A 48 13.12 -7.40 -28.99
CA ASN A 48 12.61 -8.54 -28.23
C ASN A 48 11.17 -8.27 -27.78
N VAL A 49 10.19 -8.82 -28.51
CA VAL A 49 8.77 -8.81 -28.14
C VAL A 49 8.53 -9.36 -26.72
N ASN A 50 9.44 -10.20 -26.23
CA ASN A 50 9.40 -10.75 -24.88
C ASN A 50 9.62 -9.69 -23.79
N THR A 51 10.49 -8.69 -24.01
CA THR A 51 10.70 -7.56 -23.08
C THR A 51 9.52 -6.59 -23.08
N LEU A 52 8.75 -6.58 -24.17
CA LEU A 52 7.59 -5.71 -24.37
C LEU A 52 6.37 -6.15 -23.55
N LEU A 53 6.28 -7.45 -23.25
CA LEU A 53 5.12 -8.07 -22.58
C LEU A 53 5.30 -8.24 -21.06
N THR A 54 6.52 -8.14 -20.52
CA THR A 54 6.83 -8.65 -19.17
C THR A 54 7.40 -7.65 -18.17
N GLY A 55 7.66 -6.41 -18.57
CA GLY A 55 8.29 -5.42 -17.69
C GLY A 55 7.56 -4.09 -17.70
N ILE A 56 6.35 -4.02 -17.15
CA ILE A 56 5.80 -2.72 -16.74
C ILE A 56 6.30 -2.50 -15.32
N ASP A 57 7.29 -1.62 -15.19
CA ASP A 57 7.83 -1.23 -13.90
C ASP A 57 6.98 -0.08 -13.32
N PHE A 58 6.20 -0.39 -12.29
CA PHE A 58 5.42 0.60 -11.54
C PHE A 58 6.18 1.14 -10.33
N LYS A 59 7.45 0.74 -10.12
CA LYS A 59 8.22 1.10 -8.94
C LYS A 59 8.34 2.61 -8.76
N ALA A 60 8.55 3.36 -9.84
CA ALA A 60 8.63 4.83 -9.76
C ALA A 60 7.33 5.47 -9.23
N ILE A 61 6.17 4.85 -9.48
CA ILE A 61 4.89 5.29 -8.95
C ILE A 61 4.74 4.87 -7.49
N GLU A 62 5.20 3.67 -7.13
CA GLU A 62 5.15 3.13 -5.77
C GLU A 62 6.09 3.86 -4.81
N ASP A 63 7.27 4.29 -5.27
CA ASP A 63 8.25 5.05 -4.49
C ASP A 63 7.71 6.46 -4.09
N MET A 64 6.63 6.93 -4.72
CA MET A 64 5.96 8.20 -4.39
C MET A 64 4.83 8.06 -3.35
N ASP A 65 4.64 6.86 -2.78
CA ASP A 65 3.60 6.60 -1.79
C ASP A 65 3.84 7.38 -0.49
N PRO A 66 2.90 8.23 -0.03
CA PRO A 66 3.03 8.95 1.24
C PRO A 66 3.21 8.01 2.44
N SER A 67 2.73 6.76 2.38
CA SER A 67 2.96 5.76 3.43
C SER A 67 4.46 5.47 3.63
N LEU A 68 5.29 5.61 2.59
CA LEU A 68 6.74 5.35 2.63
C LEU A 68 7.57 6.54 3.13
N ALA A 69 6.91 7.66 3.48
CA ALA A 69 7.58 8.81 4.05
C ALA A 69 8.38 8.41 5.32
N GLU A 70 9.40 9.21 5.64
CA GLU A 70 10.20 9.04 6.87
C GLU A 70 11.02 7.74 6.96
N GLY A 71 11.12 6.95 5.87
CA GLY A 71 11.92 5.72 5.84
C GLY A 71 11.14 4.45 6.20
N HIS A 72 9.82 4.52 6.24
CA HIS A 72 8.98 3.36 6.45
C HIS A 72 9.10 2.36 5.30
N ARG A 73 9.13 1.06 5.62
CA ARG A 73 9.00 -0.03 4.66
C ARG A 73 7.72 -0.80 4.85
N VAL A 74 7.06 -1.16 3.76
CA VAL A 74 5.87 -2.02 3.78
C VAL A 74 6.30 -3.49 3.89
N ILE A 75 5.77 -4.21 4.87
CA ILE A 75 6.00 -5.66 5.04
C ILE A 75 4.74 -6.49 4.80
N PHE A 76 3.58 -5.84 4.76
CA PHE A 76 2.28 -6.45 4.51
C PHE A 76 1.40 -5.45 3.77
N ASP A 77 0.74 -5.88 2.70
CA ASP A 77 -0.22 -5.07 1.95
C ASP A 77 -1.24 -6.00 1.28
N LYS A 78 -2.44 -6.11 1.86
CA LYS A 78 -3.52 -6.98 1.39
C LYS A 78 -4.89 -6.44 1.74
N GLU A 79 -5.89 -6.85 1.00
CA GLU A 79 -7.30 -6.66 1.37
C GLU A 79 -7.73 -7.73 2.36
N ILE A 80 -8.39 -7.30 3.42
CA ILE A 80 -8.84 -8.11 4.55
C ILE A 80 -10.34 -7.90 4.71
N PRO A 81 -11.13 -8.98 4.88
CA PRO A 81 -12.52 -8.84 5.25
C PRO A 81 -12.59 -8.32 6.69
N ILE A 82 -13.04 -7.08 6.87
CA ILE A 82 -13.20 -6.43 8.17
C ILE A 82 -14.67 -6.07 8.36
N GLU A 83 -15.23 -6.48 9.49
CA GLU A 83 -16.58 -6.06 9.89
C GLU A 83 -16.52 -4.66 10.48
N LEU A 84 -17.16 -3.70 9.83
CA LEU A 84 -17.22 -2.31 10.26
C LEU A 84 -18.46 -2.10 11.12
N ARG A 85 -18.25 -1.60 12.35
CA ARG A 85 -19.32 -1.23 13.28
C ARG A 85 -19.15 0.22 13.70
N THR A 86 -20.26 0.94 13.84
CA THR A 86 -20.27 2.31 14.38
C THR A 86 -20.87 2.27 15.77
N GLN A 87 -20.22 2.89 16.75
CA GLN A 87 -20.73 2.94 18.11
C GLN A 87 -21.73 4.09 18.27
N ASP A 88 -23.02 3.82 18.06
CA ASP A 88 -24.09 4.75 18.40
C ASP A 88 -24.68 4.44 19.78
N GLN A 89 -24.80 5.48 20.63
CA GLN A 89 -25.22 5.38 22.04
C GLN A 89 -26.66 4.84 22.27
N ASN A 90 -27.42 4.53 21.22
CA ASN A 90 -28.85 4.28 21.30
C ASN A 90 -29.34 2.92 20.77
N GLU A 91 -28.47 2.06 20.23
CA GLU A 91 -28.94 0.83 19.58
C GLU A 91 -28.48 -0.44 20.31
N SER A 92 -29.45 -1.35 20.46
CA SER A 92 -29.34 -2.70 21.01
C SER A 92 -28.17 -3.47 20.40
N GLU A 93 -27.65 -4.45 21.15
CA GLU A 93 -26.48 -5.33 20.91
C GLU A 93 -26.41 -6.09 19.54
N SER A 94 -27.17 -5.69 18.53
CA SER A 94 -27.43 -6.45 17.30
C SER A 94 -27.26 -5.67 15.99
N ASP A 95 -26.58 -4.52 15.99
CA ASP A 95 -26.13 -3.95 14.72
C ASP A 95 -24.99 -4.80 14.16
N LEU A 96 -25.39 -5.77 13.34
CA LEU A 96 -24.52 -6.54 12.48
C LEU A 96 -23.75 -5.53 11.61
N GLY A 97 -22.43 -5.47 11.80
CA GLY A 97 -21.59 -4.56 11.04
C GLY A 97 -21.59 -4.91 9.56
N THR A 98 -21.14 -3.97 8.72
CA THR A 98 -20.94 -4.26 7.29
C THR A 98 -19.60 -4.95 7.09
N LEU A 99 -19.60 -6.10 6.42
CA LEU A 99 -18.35 -6.76 6.05
C LEU A 99 -17.79 -6.11 4.79
N GLU A 100 -16.63 -5.47 4.91
CA GLU A 100 -15.97 -4.78 3.80
C GLU A 100 -14.55 -5.30 3.57
N ALA A 101 -14.12 -5.30 2.31
CA ALA A 101 -12.74 -5.58 1.94
C ALA A 101 -11.91 -4.31 2.15
N ILE A 102 -11.22 -4.24 3.28
CA ILE A 102 -10.38 -3.11 3.65
C ILE A 102 -8.93 -3.43 3.32
N ARG A 103 -8.25 -2.53 2.62
CA ARG A 103 -6.83 -2.67 2.33
C ARG A 103 -6.01 -2.27 3.56
N VAL A 104 -5.25 -3.24 4.06
CA VAL A 104 -4.43 -3.11 5.25
C VAL A 104 -2.96 -3.16 4.88
N LYS A 105 -2.21 -2.12 5.27
CA LYS A 105 -0.74 -2.07 5.17
C LYS A 105 -0.10 -2.14 6.55
N ILE A 106 0.93 -2.96 6.70
CA ILE A 106 1.84 -2.90 7.86
C ILE A 106 3.17 -2.32 7.40
N LEU A 107 3.56 -1.23 8.05
CA LEU A 107 4.79 -0.53 7.83
C LEU A 107 5.69 -0.61 9.06
N ILE A 108 6.99 -0.70 8.82
CA ILE A 108 8.01 -0.69 9.87
C ILE A 108 8.96 0.45 9.58
N LEU A 109 9.25 1.25 10.61
CA LEU A 109 10.37 2.17 10.62
C LEU A 109 11.48 1.55 11.46
N GLU A 110 12.66 1.39 10.87
CA GLU A 110 13.87 1.05 11.62
C GLU A 110 14.52 2.35 12.09
N GLY A 111 14.50 2.58 13.40
CA GLY A 111 15.20 3.69 14.00
C GLY A 111 16.73 3.51 13.97
N GLU A 112 17.48 4.60 14.00
CA GLU A 112 18.93 4.55 14.22
C GLU A 112 19.25 3.94 15.59
N VAL A 113 18.40 4.25 16.57
CA VAL A 113 18.36 3.61 17.89
C VAL A 113 17.15 2.68 17.96
N GLU A 114 17.30 1.58 18.69
CA GLU A 114 16.24 0.55 18.81
C GLU A 114 14.91 1.08 19.38
N ASP A 115 14.97 2.18 20.14
CA ASP A 115 13.80 2.85 20.73
C ASP A 115 13.05 3.75 19.73
N ASP A 116 13.67 4.15 18.63
CA ASP A 116 13.06 4.95 17.57
C ASP A 116 12.34 4.07 16.53
N ALA A 117 12.46 2.74 16.64
CA ALA A 117 11.73 1.82 15.80
C ALA A 117 10.23 1.89 16.09
N SER A 118 9.44 1.92 15.03
CA SER A 118 7.97 2.00 15.11
C SER A 118 7.31 1.03 14.14
N VAL A 119 6.11 0.60 14.50
CA VAL A 119 5.22 -0.19 13.65
C VAL A 119 3.97 0.64 13.40
N LYS A 120 3.59 0.76 12.13
CA LYS A 120 2.39 1.46 11.69
C LYS A 120 1.48 0.49 10.93
N LEU A 121 0.21 0.47 11.28
CA LEU A 121 -0.85 -0.22 10.59
C LEU A 121 -1.76 0.83 9.94
N GLU A 122 -1.98 0.74 8.64
CA GLU A 122 -2.85 1.64 7.89
C GLU A 122 -4.01 0.86 7.29
N LEU A 123 -5.23 1.40 7.44
CA LEU A 123 -6.46 0.82 6.91
C LEU A 123 -7.05 1.82 5.93
N THR A 124 -7.31 1.37 4.70
CA THR A 124 -7.88 2.18 3.62
C THR A 124 -8.97 1.43 2.89
N SER A 125 -10.02 2.14 2.44
CA SER A 125 -11.10 1.56 1.64
C SER A 125 -10.99 1.96 0.17
N GLU A 126 -11.47 1.10 -0.74
CA GLU A 126 -11.72 1.48 -2.14
C GLU A 126 -13.11 2.09 -2.33
N ALA A 127 -14.06 1.77 -1.45
CA ALA A 127 -15.42 2.29 -1.50
C ALA A 127 -15.52 3.72 -0.94
N ASP A 128 -14.71 4.04 0.08
CA ASP A 128 -14.62 5.36 0.68
C ASP A 128 -13.17 5.89 0.65
N LEU A 129 -12.97 7.03 -0.01
CA LEU A 129 -11.67 7.68 -0.14
C LEU A 129 -11.23 8.41 1.14
N PHE A 130 -12.18 8.80 1.98
CA PHE A 130 -11.90 9.47 3.26
C PHE A 130 -11.61 8.46 4.38
N PHE A 131 -11.97 7.19 4.18
CA PHE A 131 -11.64 6.12 5.10
C PHE A 131 -10.12 5.88 5.13
N HIS A 132 -9.48 6.46 6.14
CA HIS A 132 -8.06 6.27 6.41
C HIS A 132 -7.82 6.25 7.92
N PHE A 133 -7.61 5.05 8.44
CA PHE A 133 -7.39 4.81 9.86
C PHE A 133 -5.97 4.30 10.08
N THR A 134 -5.36 4.72 11.17
CA THR A 134 -3.97 4.39 11.49
C THR A 134 -3.81 3.97 12.93
N HIS A 135 -2.98 2.97 13.13
CA HIS A 135 -2.45 2.59 14.43
C HIS A 135 -0.93 2.67 14.34
N SER A 136 -0.29 3.40 15.25
CA SER A 136 1.16 3.53 15.29
C SER A 136 1.65 3.30 16.71
N MET A 137 2.66 2.45 16.86
CA MET A 137 3.28 2.17 18.14
C MET A 137 4.80 2.14 18.04
N GLY A 138 5.45 2.83 18.96
CA GLY A 138 6.85 2.63 19.26
C GLY A 138 7.04 1.52 20.31
N ARG A 139 8.32 1.26 20.64
CA ARG A 139 8.69 0.24 21.63
C ARG A 139 8.11 0.52 23.03
N ARG A 140 8.08 1.77 23.47
CA ARG A 140 7.56 2.16 24.78
C ARG A 140 6.07 1.87 24.91
N ASP A 141 5.30 2.24 23.90
CA ASP A 141 3.84 2.06 23.89
C ASP A 141 3.49 0.57 23.77
N PHE A 142 4.28 -0.19 23.02
CA PHE A 142 4.13 -1.64 22.94
C PHE A 142 4.28 -2.33 24.29
N LEU A 143 5.16 -1.88 25.19
CA LEU A 143 5.28 -2.47 26.52
C LEU A 143 3.98 -2.32 27.33
N ALA A 144 3.29 -1.18 27.20
CA ALA A 144 1.99 -0.97 27.83
C ALA A 144 0.93 -1.92 27.23
N LEU A 145 0.90 -2.07 25.90
CA LEU A 145 0.02 -3.04 25.22
C LEU A 145 0.31 -4.48 25.64
N GLN A 146 1.60 -4.84 25.73
CA GLN A 146 2.05 -6.17 26.11
C GLN A 146 1.56 -6.53 27.52
N GLN A 147 1.63 -5.58 28.45
CA GLN A 147 1.13 -5.76 29.81
C GLN A 147 -0.39 -5.79 29.88
N SER A 148 -1.08 -4.89 29.17
CA SER A 148 -2.54 -4.78 29.23
C SER A 148 -3.24 -6.00 28.61
N GLN A 149 -2.71 -6.52 27.51
CA GLN A 149 -3.29 -7.65 26.77
C GLN A 149 -2.52 -8.97 26.96
N LYS A 150 -1.55 -9.00 27.88
CA LYS A 150 -0.74 -10.17 28.24
C LYS A 150 -0.10 -10.84 27.03
N LEU A 151 0.43 -10.04 26.11
CA LEU A 151 1.10 -10.54 24.91
C LEU A 151 2.44 -11.18 25.29
N MET A 152 2.71 -12.37 24.77
CA MET A 152 3.97 -13.10 25.01
C MET A 152 5.04 -12.81 23.95
N VAL A 153 4.76 -11.90 23.01
CA VAL A 153 5.59 -11.60 21.85
C VAL A 153 6.41 -10.35 22.11
N ASP A 154 7.65 -10.31 21.62
CA ASP A 154 8.52 -9.13 21.69
C ASP A 154 8.23 -8.14 20.57
N PHE A 155 8.62 -6.88 20.75
CA PHE A 155 8.40 -5.81 19.78
C PHE A 155 8.88 -6.14 18.34
N PRO A 156 10.08 -6.71 18.10
CA PRO A 156 10.51 -7.05 16.73
C PRO A 156 9.63 -8.10 16.04
N ASN A 157 8.94 -8.94 16.82
CA ASN A 157 8.04 -9.99 16.32
C ASN A 157 6.58 -9.55 16.27
N TYR A 158 6.22 -8.44 16.90
CA TYR A 158 4.89 -7.83 16.86
C TYR A 158 4.34 -7.64 15.42
N PRO A 159 5.06 -7.02 14.46
CA PRO A 159 4.53 -6.81 13.10
C PRO A 159 4.30 -8.13 12.34
N LYS A 160 5.10 -9.17 12.64
CA LYS A 160 4.90 -10.52 12.08
C LYS A 160 3.66 -11.20 12.69
N MET A 161 3.41 -11.00 13.98
CA MET A 161 2.21 -11.47 14.66
C MET A 161 0.95 -10.84 14.03
N LEU A 162 0.93 -9.52 13.84
CA LEU A 162 -0.16 -8.82 13.16
C LEU A 162 -0.40 -9.39 11.75
N SER A 163 0.67 -9.53 10.95
CA SER A 163 0.60 -10.13 9.61
C SER A 163 0.00 -11.55 9.64
N LYS A 164 0.32 -12.34 10.66
CA LYS A 164 -0.22 -13.71 10.80
C LYS A 164 -1.72 -13.68 11.14
N MET A 165 -2.15 -12.81 12.06
CA MET A 165 -3.56 -12.65 12.41
C MET A 165 -4.38 -12.18 11.21
N LEU A 166 -3.92 -11.16 10.47
CA LEU A 166 -4.58 -10.68 9.26
C LEU A 166 -4.67 -11.78 8.18
N ASN A 167 -3.59 -12.54 7.96
CA ASN A 167 -3.64 -13.68 7.03
C ASN A 167 -4.59 -14.79 7.48
N ALA A 168 -4.82 -14.97 8.79
CA ALA A 168 -5.78 -15.94 9.30
C ALA A 168 -7.21 -15.51 8.95
N CYS A 169 -7.55 -14.22 9.10
CA CYS A 169 -8.84 -13.67 8.69
C CYS A 169 -9.13 -13.85 7.20
N ILE A 170 -8.10 -13.84 6.34
CA ILE A 170 -8.26 -14.14 4.90
C ILE A 170 -8.53 -15.64 4.67
N LYS A 171 -7.77 -16.51 5.34
CA LYS A 171 -7.78 -17.96 5.06
C LYS A 171 -9.00 -18.65 5.66
N GLU A 172 -9.44 -18.20 6.83
CA GLU A 172 -10.45 -18.86 7.65
C GLU A 172 -11.41 -17.79 8.23
N PRO A 173 -12.20 -17.10 7.38
CA PRO A 173 -13.04 -15.97 7.80
C PRO A 173 -14.15 -16.35 8.78
N GLU A 174 -14.59 -17.62 8.79
CA GLU A 174 -15.58 -18.14 9.75
C GLU A 174 -14.99 -18.37 11.16
N SER A 175 -13.68 -18.61 11.23
CA SER A 175 -12.95 -18.91 12.47
C SER A 175 -12.24 -17.68 13.03
N PHE A 176 -11.70 -16.82 12.18
CA PHE A 176 -10.95 -15.63 12.56
C PHE A 176 -11.58 -14.39 11.93
N LEU A 177 -12.14 -13.54 12.79
CA LEU A 177 -12.80 -12.32 12.39
C LEU A 177 -11.94 -11.12 12.77
N CYS A 178 -12.02 -10.06 11.95
CA CYS A 178 -11.44 -8.77 12.23
C CYS A 178 -12.59 -7.76 12.26
N ILE A 179 -12.75 -7.07 13.38
CA ILE A 179 -13.88 -6.16 13.62
C ILE A 179 -13.31 -4.79 13.94
N LEU A 180 -13.69 -3.77 13.18
CA LEU A 180 -13.36 -2.37 13.46
C LEU A 180 -14.59 -1.68 14.03
N ILE A 181 -14.50 -1.28 15.30
CA ILE A 181 -15.53 -0.48 15.97
C ILE A 181 -15.07 0.97 15.93
N MET A 182 -15.83 1.83 15.26
CA MET A 182 -15.54 3.25 15.08
C MET A 182 -16.39 4.09 16.03
N GLU A 183 -15.74 5.01 16.73
CA GLU A 183 -16.37 6.01 17.59
C GLU A 183 -16.58 7.34 16.83
N ARG A 184 -17.50 8.17 17.33
CA ARG A 184 -17.80 9.47 16.72
C ARG A 184 -16.66 10.50 16.82
N ASP A 185 -15.69 10.27 17.70
CA ASP A 185 -14.54 11.15 17.90
C ASP A 185 -13.37 10.84 16.96
N GLY A 186 -13.57 9.91 16.02
CA GLY A 186 -12.54 9.44 15.09
C GLY A 186 -11.59 8.42 15.71
N LYS A 187 -11.78 8.01 16.96
CA LYS A 187 -11.10 6.83 17.51
C LYS A 187 -11.85 5.57 17.12
N GLY A 188 -11.18 4.44 17.26
CA GLY A 188 -11.79 3.14 17.10
C GLY A 188 -10.92 2.03 17.65
N HIS A 189 -11.49 0.85 17.67
CA HIS A 189 -10.84 -0.36 18.12
C HIS A 189 -10.88 -1.41 17.03
N LEU A 190 -9.71 -1.91 16.63
CA LEU A 190 -9.58 -3.05 15.74
C LEU A 190 -9.37 -4.31 16.56
N ASN A 191 -10.39 -5.15 16.59
CA ASN A 191 -10.41 -6.37 17.39
C ASN A 191 -10.23 -7.59 16.49
N PHE A 192 -9.26 -8.44 16.85
CA PHE A 192 -9.10 -9.77 16.28
C PHE A 192 -9.85 -10.76 17.17
N VAL A 193 -10.84 -11.44 16.60
CA VAL A 193 -11.73 -12.34 17.33
C VAL A 193 -11.64 -13.73 16.73
N GLN A 194 -11.52 -14.74 17.58
CA GLN A 194 -11.61 -16.13 17.19
C GLN A 194 -12.98 -16.69 17.56
N ASN A 195 -13.68 -17.25 16.58
CA ASN A 195 -14.89 -18.02 16.79
C ASN A 195 -14.52 -19.45 17.18
N MET A 196 -14.83 -19.82 18.42
CA MET A 196 -14.64 -21.17 18.95
C MET A 196 -15.93 -22.01 18.88
N GLU A 197 -16.86 -21.69 17.97
CA GLU A 197 -18.20 -22.28 17.77
C GLU A 197 -19.22 -22.01 18.88
N TYR A 198 -18.80 -22.09 20.15
CA TYR A 198 -19.65 -21.83 21.32
C TYR A 198 -19.37 -20.49 22.00
N LYS A 199 -18.32 -19.79 21.57
CA LYS A 199 -17.91 -18.51 22.13
C LYS A 199 -16.98 -17.76 21.17
N PHE A 200 -17.12 -16.43 21.13
CA PHE A 200 -16.14 -15.53 20.54
C PHE A 200 -15.08 -15.16 21.59
N VAL A 201 -13.81 -15.31 21.22
CA VAL A 201 -12.65 -14.98 22.07
C VAL A 201 -11.86 -13.87 21.39
N GLU A 202 -11.74 -12.73 22.05
CA GLU A 202 -10.85 -11.66 21.60
C GLU A 202 -9.39 -12.08 21.80
N LEU A 203 -8.61 -12.01 20.72
CA LEU A 203 -7.19 -12.35 20.70
C LEU A 203 -6.29 -11.11 20.89
N LEU A 204 -6.71 -9.99 20.34
CA LEU A 204 -5.97 -8.73 20.33
C LEU A 204 -6.93 -7.58 20.03
N SER A 205 -6.81 -6.48 20.76
CA SER A 205 -7.52 -5.23 20.50
C SER A 205 -6.50 -4.12 20.22
N LEU A 206 -6.65 -3.37 19.13
CA LEU A 206 -5.75 -2.27 18.80
C LEU A 206 -6.51 -0.96 18.80
N GLU A 207 -5.99 0.04 19.50
CA GLU A 207 -6.47 1.41 19.38
C GLU A 207 -6.06 1.97 18.03
N ILE A 208 -7.04 2.36 17.23
CA ILE A 208 -6.86 2.91 15.89
C ILE A 208 -7.49 4.30 15.87
N GLN A 209 -6.89 5.23 15.14
CA GLN A 209 -7.40 6.58 15.01
C GLN A 209 -7.49 7.00 13.55
N GLU A 210 -8.57 7.71 13.23
CA GLU A 210 -8.76 8.39 11.96
C GLU A 210 -7.61 9.37 11.72
N SER A 211 -7.06 9.33 10.51
CA SER A 211 -5.99 10.24 10.15
C SER A 211 -6.49 11.67 9.95
N PRO A 212 -5.64 12.67 10.22
CA PRO A 212 -6.02 14.05 10.00
C PRO A 212 -6.22 14.35 8.51
N GLU A 213 -7.10 15.31 8.22
CA GLU A 213 -7.56 15.63 6.86
C GLU A 213 -6.43 15.87 5.85
N HIS A 214 -5.32 16.50 6.27
CA HIS A 214 -4.19 16.76 5.38
C HIS A 214 -3.49 15.48 4.90
N ILE A 215 -3.39 14.46 5.76
CA ILE A 215 -2.86 13.14 5.41
C ILE A 215 -3.83 12.43 4.48
N ILE A 216 -5.13 12.45 4.80
CA ILE A 216 -6.18 11.88 3.95
C ILE A 216 -6.09 12.47 2.53
N ARG A 217 -6.05 13.80 2.40
CA ARG A 217 -5.94 14.49 1.09
C ARG A 217 -4.67 14.09 0.34
N GLN A 218 -3.55 13.92 1.04
CA GLN A 218 -2.29 13.47 0.44
C GLN A 218 -2.41 12.04 -0.10
N HIS A 219 -2.99 11.12 0.67
CA HIS A 219 -3.25 9.74 0.26
C HIS A 219 -4.24 9.66 -0.92
N ILE A 220 -5.34 10.42 -0.89
CA ILE A 220 -6.29 10.49 -2.00
C ILE A 220 -5.60 10.98 -3.28
N SER A 221 -4.81 12.07 -3.16
CA SER A 221 -4.08 12.65 -4.30
C SER A 221 -3.09 11.64 -4.89
N PHE A 222 -2.35 10.94 -4.03
CA PHE A 222 -1.45 9.87 -4.45
C PHE A 222 -2.19 8.74 -5.15
N ARG A 223 -3.24 8.17 -4.53
CA ARG A 223 -4.02 7.06 -5.11
C ARG A 223 -4.59 7.43 -6.48
N TYR A 224 -5.16 8.62 -6.60
CA TYR A 224 -5.67 9.13 -7.87
C TYR A 224 -4.56 9.23 -8.93
N ASN A 225 -3.44 9.88 -8.59
CA ASN A 225 -2.33 10.08 -9.53
C ASN A 225 -1.67 8.75 -9.94
N SER A 226 -1.49 7.84 -8.98
CA SER A 226 -0.95 6.51 -9.21
C SER A 226 -1.85 5.68 -10.12
N MET A 227 -3.16 5.66 -9.85
CA MET A 227 -4.12 4.95 -10.69
C MET A 227 -4.22 5.56 -12.09
N ARG A 228 -4.28 6.90 -12.19
CA ARG A 228 -4.27 7.63 -13.47
C ARG A 228 -3.03 7.31 -14.29
N SER A 229 -1.86 7.31 -13.66
CA SER A 229 -0.58 7.01 -14.33
C SER A 229 -0.51 5.56 -14.77
N ARG A 230 -0.95 4.60 -13.93
CA ARG A 230 -1.05 3.19 -14.28
C ARG A 230 -1.97 2.96 -15.49
N VAL A 231 -3.15 3.59 -15.50
CA VAL A 231 -4.08 3.52 -16.64
C VAL A 231 -3.47 4.10 -17.91
N ALA A 232 -2.78 5.24 -17.82
CA ALA A 232 -2.13 5.87 -18.97
C ALA A 232 -1.05 4.95 -19.58
N ILE A 233 -0.19 4.36 -18.74
CA ILE A 233 0.85 3.41 -19.16
C ILE A 233 0.23 2.16 -19.80
N LEU A 234 -0.78 1.57 -19.15
CA LEU A 234 -1.46 0.38 -19.65
C LEU A 234 -2.19 0.64 -20.98
N ASN A 235 -2.83 1.80 -21.12
CA ASN A 235 -3.52 2.17 -22.37
C ASN A 235 -2.52 2.39 -23.52
N ALA A 236 -1.40 3.08 -23.26
CA ALA A 236 -0.34 3.24 -24.25
C ALA A 236 0.22 1.88 -24.70
N ARG A 237 0.43 0.96 -23.75
CA ARG A 237 0.86 -0.42 -24.04
C ARG A 237 -0.16 -1.19 -24.88
N LEU A 238 -1.44 -1.09 -24.53
CA LEU A 238 -2.51 -1.75 -25.29
C LEU A 238 -2.55 -1.27 -26.75
N GLN A 239 -2.35 0.04 -26.97
CA GLN A 239 -2.27 0.61 -28.32
C GLN A 239 -1.04 0.12 -29.11
N GLU A 240 0.11 0.00 -28.45
CA GLU A 240 1.33 -0.53 -29.07
C GLU A 240 1.15 -2.01 -29.47
N VAL A 241 0.61 -2.83 -28.58
CA VAL A 241 0.28 -4.24 -28.87
C VAL A 241 -0.74 -4.34 -30.00
N SER A 242 -1.80 -3.53 -29.97
CA SER A 242 -2.79 -3.46 -31.05
C SER A 242 -2.14 -3.13 -32.39
N THR A 243 -1.21 -2.19 -32.41
CA THR A 243 -0.48 -1.78 -33.63
C THR A 243 0.43 -2.90 -34.13
N ILE A 244 1.16 -3.60 -33.24
CA ILE A 244 1.99 -4.75 -33.60
C ILE A 244 1.14 -5.87 -34.19
N ILE A 245 -0.02 -6.18 -33.61
CA ILE A 245 -0.94 -7.20 -34.14
C ILE A 245 -1.47 -6.79 -35.51
N LYS A 246 -1.86 -5.52 -35.70
CA LYS A 246 -2.28 -4.97 -37.00
C LYS A 246 -1.20 -5.16 -38.07
N MET A 247 0.06 -4.95 -37.71
CA MET A 247 1.19 -5.08 -38.64
C MET A 247 1.56 -6.54 -38.92
N LYS A 248 1.52 -7.42 -37.91
CA LYS A 248 2.01 -8.81 -38.03
C LYS A 248 0.97 -9.81 -38.54
N ASN A 249 -0.31 -9.67 -38.17
CA ASN A 249 -1.37 -10.61 -38.57
C ASN A 249 -2.75 -9.91 -38.56
N PRO A 250 -3.12 -9.18 -39.62
CA PRO A 250 -4.40 -8.47 -39.68
C PRO A 250 -5.62 -9.41 -39.59
N SER A 251 -5.47 -10.67 -40.01
CA SER A 251 -6.53 -11.69 -39.98
C SER A 251 -6.92 -12.13 -38.56
N LEU A 252 -6.00 -12.03 -37.59
CA LEU A 252 -6.26 -12.34 -36.17
C LEU A 252 -7.18 -11.30 -35.52
N LEU A 253 -7.12 -10.05 -35.96
CA LEU A 253 -8.00 -8.99 -35.46
C LEU A 253 -9.45 -9.22 -35.87
N LEU A 254 -9.69 -9.66 -37.11
CA LEU A 254 -11.03 -9.98 -37.60
C LEU A 254 -11.67 -11.11 -36.78
N HIS A 255 -10.88 -12.11 -36.39
CA HIS A 255 -11.35 -13.19 -35.52
C HIS A 255 -11.58 -12.75 -34.07
N LEU A 256 -10.71 -11.92 -33.49
CA LEU A 256 -10.90 -11.37 -32.14
C LEU A 256 -12.11 -10.43 -32.05
N THR A 257 -12.32 -9.55 -33.04
CA THR A 257 -13.53 -8.71 -33.08
C THR A 257 -14.81 -9.53 -33.28
N ARG A 258 -14.73 -10.64 -34.03
CA ARG A 258 -15.87 -11.54 -34.25
C ARG A 258 -16.22 -12.33 -32.99
N THR A 259 -15.24 -12.77 -32.20
CA THR A 259 -15.50 -13.44 -30.91
C THR A 259 -16.02 -12.47 -29.84
N VAL A 260 -15.53 -11.23 -29.78
CA VAL A 260 -16.06 -10.21 -28.85
C VAL A 260 -17.48 -9.77 -29.23
N ALA A 261 -17.81 -9.72 -30.52
CA ALA A 261 -19.18 -9.45 -30.99
C ALA A 261 -20.13 -10.66 -30.88
N GLY A 262 -19.61 -11.87 -30.60
CA GLY A 262 -20.38 -13.12 -30.59
C GLY A 262 -21.01 -13.51 -29.25
N THR A 263 -20.69 -12.82 -28.14
CA THR A 263 -21.18 -13.16 -26.79
C THR A 263 -22.41 -12.37 -26.33
N THR A 264 -23.03 -11.57 -27.20
CA THR A 264 -24.35 -10.99 -26.96
C THR A 264 -25.37 -11.55 -27.95
N GLN A 265 -25.75 -12.81 -27.77
CA GLN A 265 -27.09 -13.24 -28.17
C GLN A 265 -27.93 -13.51 -26.92
N PRO A 266 -29.02 -12.76 -26.69
CA PRO A 266 -30.00 -13.11 -25.68
C PRO A 266 -30.73 -14.37 -26.14
N ASN A 267 -30.71 -15.36 -25.27
CA ASN A 267 -31.47 -16.59 -25.39
C ASN A 267 -32.97 -16.26 -25.32
N THR A 268 -33.63 -16.05 -26.46
CA THR A 268 -35.09 -15.99 -26.53
C THR A 268 -35.61 -17.37 -26.93
N THR A 269 -35.91 -18.16 -25.91
CA THR A 269 -36.87 -19.27 -26.00
C THR A 269 -38.23 -18.71 -26.44
N SER A 270 -38.65 -19.00 -27.67
CA SER A 270 -40.03 -18.82 -28.12
C SER A 270 -40.79 -20.14 -28.04
N PRO A 271 -41.96 -20.21 -27.38
CA PRO A 271 -42.82 -21.39 -27.40
C PRO A 271 -43.77 -21.39 -28.61
N SER A 272 -43.96 -22.58 -29.19
CA SER A 272 -45.17 -23.13 -29.82
C SER A 272 -46.09 -22.23 -30.67
N ALA A 273 -46.15 -22.53 -31.98
CA ALA A 273 -47.40 -22.42 -32.74
C ALA A 273 -47.37 -23.40 -33.95
N GLY A 274 -48.00 -24.56 -33.79
CA GLY A 274 -48.29 -25.49 -34.88
C GLY A 274 -49.51 -25.03 -35.69
N SER A 275 -49.33 -24.91 -37.00
CA SER A 275 -50.34 -24.49 -37.96
C SER A 275 -51.41 -25.56 -38.22
N GLN A 276 -52.64 -25.07 -38.37
CA GLN A 276 -53.82 -25.75 -38.90
C GLN A 276 -53.61 -26.36 -40.29
N LYS A 277 -54.30 -27.47 -40.60
CA LYS A 277 -55.06 -27.59 -41.85
C LYS A 277 -56.20 -28.61 -41.79
N LYS A 278 -57.38 -28.11 -42.21
CA LYS A 278 -58.62 -28.80 -42.59
C LYS A 278 -58.41 -30.01 -43.51
N LYS A 279 -59.13 -31.10 -43.26
CA LYS A 279 -60.34 -31.49 -44.02
C LYS A 279 -61.12 -32.55 -43.26
#